data_AF-A0A535QBE9-F1
#
_entry.id   AF-A0A535QBE9-F1
#
_cell.length_a   1.000
_cell.length_b   1.000
_cell.length_c   1.000
_cell.angle_alpha   90.00
_cell.angle_beta   90.00
_cell.angle_gamma   90.00
#
_symmetry.space_group_name_H-M   'P 1'
#
loop_
_entity.id
_entity.type
_entity.pdbx_description
1 polymer ?
#
loop_
_entity_poly.entity_id
_entity_poly.type
_entity_poly.pdbx_seq_one_letter_code
_entity_poly.pdbx_strand_id
1 'polypeptide(L)'
;TDDRHNLSEEYLQARIAMALGGRAAEHLALGSITTGAQNDLETATELARRMVVSWGMSQKMGLFSFDDSAQAVFLGRELAGNPHVSQRTASIIDEEVTRMLTEGYERAEGIISEHRAKLDMLATALLQEEVLEEDQIARLIGPRALEGGMAAPKPFRPAVSDAEEQI
;
A
#
# COMPACT_ATOMS: atom_id res chain seq x y z
N THR A 1 -5.80 -10.86 -16.22
CA THR A 1 -4.39 -10.45 -16.07
C THR A 1 -4.36 -8.97 -16.33
N ASP A 2 -4.47 -8.16 -15.28
CA ASP A 2 -4.62 -6.71 -15.45
C ASP A 2 -3.28 -6.03 -15.18
N ASP A 3 -2.58 -5.80 -16.27
CA ASP A 3 -1.23 -5.25 -16.34
C ASP A 3 -1.31 -3.73 -16.12
N ARG A 4 -1.49 -3.33 -14.85
CA ARG A 4 -1.34 -1.94 -14.42
C ARG A 4 0.15 -1.59 -14.40
N HIS A 5 0.68 -1.23 -15.56
CA HIS A 5 2.11 -0.96 -15.76
C HIS A 5 2.63 0.29 -15.02
N ASN A 6 1.78 1.16 -14.47
CA ASN A 6 2.22 2.34 -13.72
C ASN A 6 1.31 2.61 -12.52
N LEU A 7 1.87 2.59 -11.29
CA LEU A 7 1.18 2.91 -10.05
C LEU A 7 1.75 4.23 -9.49
N SER A 8 0.87 5.18 -9.10
CA SER A 8 1.31 6.42 -8.46
C SER A 8 1.69 6.19 -6.99
N GLU A 9 2.58 7.03 -6.47
CA GLU A 9 2.95 7.02 -5.04
C GLU A 9 1.72 7.16 -4.14
N GLU A 10 0.82 8.12 -4.44
CA GLU A 10 -0.42 8.33 -3.70
C GLU A 10 -1.31 7.08 -3.67
N TYR A 11 -1.40 6.35 -4.80
CA TYR A 11 -2.18 5.12 -4.86
C TYR A 11 -1.56 4.03 -3.96
N LEU A 12 -0.24 3.93 -3.94
CA LEU A 12 0.48 2.96 -3.11
C LEU A 12 0.38 3.30 -1.62
N GLN A 13 0.50 4.57 -1.25
CA GLN A 13 0.25 5.05 0.10
C GLN A 13 -1.19 4.75 0.55
N ALA A 14 -2.18 4.96 -0.33
CA ALA A 14 -3.57 4.59 -0.04
C ALA A 14 -3.75 3.07 0.15
N ARG A 15 -2.98 2.23 -0.57
CA ARG A 15 -2.96 0.78 -0.36
C ARG A 15 -2.34 0.37 0.96
N ILE A 16 -1.26 1.04 1.40
CA ILE A 16 -0.69 0.83 2.74
C ILE A 16 -1.74 1.16 3.80
N ALA A 17 -2.39 2.33 3.71
CA ALA A 17 -3.45 2.71 4.65
C ALA A 17 -4.63 1.72 4.65
N MET A 18 -5.04 1.23 3.48
CA MET A 18 -6.09 0.21 3.36
C MET A 18 -5.70 -1.09 4.07
N ALA A 19 -4.49 -1.61 3.85
CA ALA A 19 -4.00 -2.82 4.51
C ALA A 19 -3.99 -2.65 6.04
N LEU A 20 -3.54 -1.48 6.52
CA LEU A 20 -3.49 -1.17 7.94
C LEU A 20 -4.86 -0.81 8.56
N GLY A 21 -5.92 -0.75 7.75
CA GLY A 21 -7.27 -0.40 8.17
C GLY A 21 -7.87 -1.35 9.19
N GLY A 22 -7.71 -2.67 9.00
CA GLY A 22 -8.21 -3.66 9.97
C GLY A 22 -7.56 -3.51 11.35
N ARG A 23 -6.25 -3.28 11.36
CA ARG A 23 -5.47 -3.02 12.58
C ARG A 23 -5.91 -1.74 13.29
N ALA A 24 -6.13 -0.66 12.54
CA ALA A 24 -6.63 0.59 13.08
C ALA A 24 -8.07 0.44 13.63
N ALA A 25 -8.93 -0.30 12.92
CA ALA A 25 -10.29 -0.59 13.37
C ALA A 25 -10.31 -1.32 14.73
N GLU A 26 -9.51 -2.39 14.87
CA GLU A 26 -9.40 -3.13 16.12
C GLU A 26 -8.92 -2.23 17.27
N HIS A 27 -7.84 -1.47 17.03
CA HIS A 27 -7.28 -0.60 18.06
C HIS A 27 -8.32 0.42 18.55
N LEU A 28 -8.99 1.11 17.64
CA LEU A 28 -9.98 2.15 17.96
C LEU A 28 -11.28 1.60 18.54
N ALA A 29 -11.74 0.43 18.08
CA ALA A 29 -13.02 -0.14 18.50
C ALA A 29 -12.91 -0.99 19.77
N LEU A 30 -11.83 -1.76 19.91
CA LEU A 30 -11.64 -2.75 20.98
C LEU A 30 -10.61 -2.32 22.03
N GLY A 31 -9.86 -1.24 21.79
CA GLY A 31 -8.80 -0.76 22.70
C GLY A 31 -7.64 -1.74 22.86
N SER A 32 -7.56 -2.75 22.00
CA SER A 32 -6.58 -3.81 22.05
C SER A 32 -6.20 -4.26 20.65
N ILE A 33 -5.13 -5.04 20.60
CA ILE A 33 -4.39 -5.34 19.39
C ILE A 33 -4.28 -6.86 19.32
N THR A 34 -4.71 -7.48 18.22
CA THR A 34 -4.66 -8.94 18.03
C THR A 34 -3.58 -9.35 17.04
N THR A 35 -3.42 -10.65 16.82
CA THR A 35 -2.57 -11.22 15.77
C THR A 35 -3.28 -11.32 14.42
N GLY A 36 -4.57 -10.96 14.33
CA GLY A 36 -5.39 -11.11 13.11
C GLY A 36 -4.90 -10.28 11.92
N ALA A 37 -4.23 -9.15 12.18
CA ALA A 37 -3.71 -8.25 11.14
C ALA A 37 -2.28 -8.60 10.66
N GLN A 38 -1.75 -9.78 10.98
CA GLN A 38 -0.36 -10.15 10.62
C GLN A 38 -0.11 -10.10 9.11
N ASN A 39 -0.99 -10.72 8.32
CA ASN A 39 -0.86 -10.76 6.86
C ASN A 39 -0.92 -9.35 6.23
N ASP A 40 -1.75 -8.48 6.79
CA ASP A 40 -1.87 -7.10 6.32
C ASP A 40 -0.62 -6.28 6.62
N LEU A 41 -0.01 -6.48 7.81
CA LEU A 41 1.26 -5.87 8.19
C LEU A 41 2.40 -6.32 7.27
N GLU A 42 2.48 -7.62 6.97
CA GLU A 42 3.47 -8.18 6.05
C GLU A 42 3.31 -7.57 4.65
N THR A 43 2.08 -7.55 4.13
CA THR A 43 1.75 -6.97 2.82
C THR A 43 2.08 -5.48 2.76
N ALA A 44 1.74 -4.72 3.79
CA ALA A 44 2.04 -3.29 3.88
C ALA A 44 3.55 -3.03 3.94
N THR A 45 4.28 -3.83 4.72
CA THR A 45 5.73 -3.73 4.88
C THR A 45 6.45 -4.02 3.57
N GLU A 46 6.06 -5.10 2.88
CA GLU A 46 6.61 -5.46 1.58
C GLU A 46 6.37 -4.35 0.54
N LEU A 47 5.16 -3.80 0.52
CA LEU A 47 4.81 -2.71 -0.39
C LEU A 47 5.64 -1.45 -0.12
N ALA A 48 5.74 -1.02 1.14
CA ALA A 48 6.56 0.11 1.54
C ALA A 48 8.04 -0.11 1.18
N ARG A 49 8.56 -1.32 1.41
CA ARG A 49 9.94 -1.64 1.04
C ARG A 49 10.16 -1.56 -0.46
N ARG A 50 9.24 -2.06 -1.30
CA ARG A 50 9.33 -1.91 -2.77
C ARG A 50 9.25 -0.45 -3.22
N MET A 51 8.40 0.36 -2.58
CA MET A 51 8.34 1.81 -2.83
C MET A 51 9.69 2.48 -2.61
N VAL A 52 10.36 2.16 -1.51
CA VAL A 52 11.68 2.72 -1.18
C VAL A 52 12.79 2.17 -2.07
N VAL A 53 12.85 0.84 -2.22
CA VAL A 53 14.02 0.13 -2.75
C VAL A 53 13.97 -0.03 -4.26
N SER A 54 12.78 -0.25 -4.84
CA SER A 54 12.63 -0.59 -6.27
C SER A 54 12.04 0.55 -7.09
N TRP A 55 11.28 1.45 -6.49
CA TRP A 55 10.60 2.53 -7.20
C TRP A 55 11.13 3.93 -6.87
N GLY A 56 12.12 4.04 -5.96
CA GLY A 56 12.74 5.33 -5.60
C GLY A 56 11.76 6.35 -5.01
N MET A 57 10.66 5.89 -4.39
CA MET A 57 9.61 6.74 -3.80
C MET A 57 9.98 7.21 -2.38
N SER A 58 11.28 7.38 -2.11
CA SER A 58 11.78 7.96 -0.87
C SER A 58 12.63 9.18 -1.21
N GLN A 59 12.26 10.33 -0.66
CA GLN A 59 13.03 11.56 -0.84
C GLN A 59 14.43 11.46 -0.22
N LYS A 60 14.58 10.74 0.90
CA LYS A 60 15.89 10.54 1.55
C LYS A 60 16.81 9.62 0.76
N MET A 61 16.27 8.57 0.13
CA MET A 61 17.04 7.66 -0.73
C MET A 61 17.31 8.27 -2.11
N GLY A 62 16.41 9.11 -2.61
CA GLY A 62 16.47 9.68 -3.95
C GLY A 62 16.12 8.66 -5.04
N LEU A 63 16.47 8.98 -6.28
CA LEU A 63 16.23 8.13 -7.46
C LEU A 63 17.22 6.95 -7.49
N PHE A 64 17.06 6.02 -6.56
CA PHE A 64 17.89 4.84 -6.43
C PHE A 64 17.03 3.58 -6.47
N SER A 65 17.44 2.59 -7.27
CA SER A 65 16.75 1.29 -7.38
C SER A 65 17.72 0.15 -7.13
N PHE A 66 17.41 -0.73 -6.18
CA PHE A 66 18.04 -2.05 -6.05
C PHE A 66 17.13 -3.11 -6.64
N ASP A 67 17.73 -4.08 -7.33
CA ASP A 67 17.04 -5.32 -7.69
C ASP A 67 17.15 -6.32 -6.54
N ASP A 68 16.10 -6.38 -5.72
CA ASP A 68 16.01 -7.31 -4.59
C ASP A 68 15.53 -8.71 -5.01
N SER A 69 15.21 -8.92 -6.31
CA SER A 69 14.73 -10.21 -6.82
C SER A 69 15.81 -11.30 -6.88
N ALA A 70 17.07 -10.95 -6.60
CA ALA A 70 18.21 -11.87 -6.59
C ALA A 70 18.16 -12.95 -5.49
N GLN A 71 17.20 -12.92 -4.54
CA GLN A 71 17.10 -13.95 -3.49
C GLN A 71 16.57 -15.31 -3.97
N ALA A 72 15.92 -15.42 -5.14
CA ALA A 72 15.27 -16.66 -5.57
C ALA A 72 16.10 -17.56 -6.49
N VAL A 73 17.32 -17.18 -6.85
CA VAL A 73 18.16 -17.95 -7.78
C VAL A 73 19.60 -17.88 -7.29
N PHE A 74 20.13 -18.97 -6.70
CA PHE A 74 21.17 -19.79 -7.35
C PHE A 74 21.95 -20.69 -6.38
N LEU A 75 21.64 -21.99 -6.36
CA LEU A 75 22.58 -23.06 -6.03
C LEU A 75 23.68 -23.13 -7.12
N GLY A 76 24.72 -22.30 -7.05
CA GLY A 76 25.94 -22.54 -7.86
C GLY A 76 26.79 -21.37 -8.36
N ARG A 77 26.71 -20.18 -7.78
CA ARG A 77 27.47 -18.98 -8.23
C ARG A 77 27.83 -18.17 -7.01
N GLU A 78 28.73 -18.74 -6.23
CA GLU A 78 29.80 -17.95 -5.65
C GLU A 78 30.40 -17.09 -6.79
N LEU A 79 30.54 -15.77 -6.60
CA LEU A 79 31.23 -14.78 -7.47
C LEU A 79 30.41 -13.69 -8.19
N ALA A 80 29.14 -13.42 -7.83
CA ALA A 80 28.55 -12.12 -8.14
C ALA A 80 28.00 -11.52 -6.85
N GLY A 81 28.79 -10.63 -6.23
CA GLY A 81 28.43 -9.98 -4.98
C GLY A 81 27.04 -9.37 -5.09
N ASN A 82 26.18 -9.67 -4.10
CA ASN A 82 25.06 -8.79 -3.79
C ASN A 82 25.57 -7.35 -3.86
N PRO A 83 24.84 -6.39 -4.45
CA PRO A 83 25.15 -4.99 -4.22
C PRO A 83 25.09 -4.82 -2.70
N HIS A 84 26.25 -4.77 -2.04
CA HIS A 84 26.33 -4.70 -0.59
C HIS A 84 25.73 -3.35 -0.20
N VAL A 85 24.44 -3.36 0.14
CA VAL A 85 23.75 -2.24 0.77
C VAL A 85 24.59 -1.92 2.01
N SER A 86 25.17 -0.72 2.05
CA SER A 86 25.95 -0.32 3.21
C SER A 86 25.04 -0.34 4.45
N GLN A 87 25.58 -0.60 5.65
CA GLN A 87 24.76 -0.56 6.88
C GLN A 87 24.00 0.76 7.03
N ARG A 88 24.62 1.86 6.60
CA ARG A 88 23.99 3.18 6.55
C ARG A 88 22.78 3.19 5.62
N THR A 89 22.90 2.62 4.43
CA THR A 89 21.80 2.55 3.45
C THR A 89 20.68 1.65 3.96
N ALA A 90 21.00 0.51 4.59
CA ALA A 90 20.00 -0.38 5.19
C ALA A 90 19.20 0.34 6.29
N SER A 91 19.89 1.07 7.17
CA SER A 91 19.26 1.91 8.20
C SER A 91 18.30 2.95 7.60
N ILE A 92 18.70 3.60 6.51
CA ILE A 92 17.84 4.58 5.83
C ILE A 92 16.61 3.88 5.24
N ILE A 93 16.76 2.70 4.64
CA ILE A 93 15.62 1.93 4.12
C ILE A 93 14.63 1.61 5.24
N ASP A 94 15.11 1.09 6.38
CA ASP A 94 14.27 0.73 7.52
C ASP A 94 13.54 1.94 8.10
N GLU A 95 14.22 3.09 8.21
CA GLU A 95 13.60 4.36 8.62
C GLU A 95 12.47 4.79 7.69
N GLU A 96 12.70 4.72 6.37
CA GLU A 96 11.73 5.17 5.36
C GLU A 96 10.53 4.22 5.28
N VAL A 97 10.75 2.91 5.39
CA VAL A 97 9.68 1.91 5.49
C VAL A 97 8.84 2.15 6.74
N THR A 98 9.49 2.34 7.89
CA THR A 98 8.80 2.62 9.15
C THR A 98 7.95 3.89 9.04
N ARG A 99 8.50 4.97 8.46
CA ARG A 99 7.75 6.21 8.22
C ARG A 99 6.51 5.97 7.39
N MET A 100 6.62 5.30 6.24
CA MET A 100 5.48 5.03 5.35
C MET A 100 4.39 4.19 6.04
N LEU A 101 4.78 3.21 6.86
CA LEU A 101 3.84 2.41 7.64
C LEU A 101 3.14 3.24 8.72
N THR A 102 3.87 4.11 9.43
CA THR A 102 3.30 5.03 10.42
C THR A 102 2.31 5.99 9.77
N GLU A 103 2.68 6.65 8.69
CA GLU A 103 1.80 7.57 7.94
C GLU A 103 0.54 6.85 7.41
N GLY A 104 0.71 5.62 6.90
CA GLY A 104 -0.40 4.78 6.46
C GLY A 104 -1.35 4.40 7.61
N TYR A 105 -0.81 4.05 8.77
CA TYR A 105 -1.58 3.73 9.96
C TYR A 105 -2.34 4.95 10.50
N GLU A 106 -1.67 6.10 10.63
CA GLU A 106 -2.30 7.35 11.06
C GLU A 106 -3.43 7.77 10.12
N ARG A 107 -3.23 7.62 8.80
CA ARG A 107 -4.28 7.86 7.80
C ARG A 107 -5.46 6.92 7.99
N ALA A 108 -5.20 5.63 8.23
CA ALA A 108 -6.25 4.65 8.49
C ALA A 108 -7.03 4.97 9.78
N GLU A 109 -6.33 5.31 10.86
CA GLU A 109 -6.94 5.75 12.12
C GLU A 109 -7.80 7.00 11.93
N GLY A 110 -7.32 7.98 11.18
CA GLY A 110 -8.07 9.20 10.86
C GLY A 110 -9.39 8.89 10.14
N ILE A 111 -9.34 8.09 9.07
CA ILE A 111 -10.53 7.70 8.28
C ILE A 111 -11.52 6.91 9.13
N ILE A 112 -11.04 5.95 9.91
CA ILE A 112 -11.91 5.11 10.75
C ILE A 112 -12.52 5.92 11.88
N SER A 113 -11.76 6.84 12.49
CA SER A 113 -12.27 7.74 13.52
C SER A 113 -13.35 8.67 12.96
N GLU A 114 -13.11 9.27 11.79
CA GLU A 114 -14.08 10.13 11.11
C GLU A 114 -15.37 9.38 10.74
N HIS A 115 -15.26 8.10 10.42
CA HIS A 115 -16.38 7.26 10.01
C HIS A 115 -16.77 6.20 11.05
N ARG A 116 -16.50 6.46 12.34
CA ARG A 116 -16.71 5.48 13.42
C ARG A 116 -18.13 4.92 13.47
N ALA A 117 -19.14 5.78 13.29
CA ALA A 117 -20.54 5.35 13.26
C ALA A 117 -20.82 4.33 12.14
N LYS A 118 -20.19 4.49 10.97
CA LYS A 118 -20.33 3.55 9.84
C LYS A 118 -19.65 2.21 10.14
N LEU A 119 -18.48 2.24 10.79
CA LEU A 119 -17.81 1.02 11.26
C LEU A 119 -18.70 0.23 12.23
N ASP A 120 -19.28 0.91 13.23
CA ASP A 120 -20.13 0.27 14.24
C ASP A 120 -21.41 -0.33 13.61
N MET A 121 -21.98 0.34 12.60
CA MET A 121 -23.11 -0.19 11.82
C MET A 121 -22.75 -1.48 11.07
N LEU A 122 -21.60 -1.49 10.37
CA LEU A 122 -21.13 -2.68 9.65
C LEU A 122 -20.85 -3.83 10.61
N ALA A 123 -20.16 -3.57 11.72
CA ALA A 123 -19.86 -4.58 12.73
C ALA A 123 -21.14 -5.18 13.32
N THR A 124 -22.14 -4.35 13.64
CA THR A 124 -23.43 -4.81 14.16
C THR A 124 -24.17 -5.68 13.15
N ALA A 125 -24.16 -5.30 11.88
CA ALA A 125 -24.80 -6.08 10.81
C ALA A 125 -24.08 -7.43 10.57
N LEU A 126 -22.75 -7.45 10.60
CA LEU A 126 -21.95 -8.69 10.47
C LEU A 126 -22.17 -9.66 11.64
N LEU A 127 -22.46 -9.16 12.84
CA LEU A 127 -22.85 -10.01 13.98
C LEU A 127 -24.20 -10.71 13.76
N GLN A 128 -25.07 -10.19 12.88
CA GLN A 128 -26.40 -10.75 12.59
C GLN A 128 -26.38 -11.69 11.38
N GLU A 129 -25.71 -11.28 10.30
CA GLU A 129 -25.80 -11.93 8.99
C GLU A 129 -24.53 -12.70 8.59
N GLU A 130 -23.44 -12.60 9.37
CA GLU A 130 -22.10 -13.18 9.12
C GLU A 130 -21.38 -12.64 7.86
N VAL A 131 -22.12 -12.40 6.78
CA VAL A 131 -21.64 -11.93 5.48
C VAL A 131 -22.54 -10.77 5.02
N LEU A 132 -21.92 -9.73 4.44
CA LEU A 132 -22.63 -8.62 3.80
C LEU A 132 -22.18 -8.50 2.35
N GLU A 133 -23.15 -8.50 1.44
CA GLU A 133 -22.98 -8.21 0.01
C GLU A 133 -22.87 -6.70 -0.25
N GLU A 134 -22.38 -6.34 -1.45
CA GLU A 134 -22.12 -4.94 -1.83
C GLU A 134 -23.36 -4.03 -1.67
N ASP A 135 -24.53 -4.51 -2.08
CA ASP A 135 -25.79 -3.76 -1.98
C ASP A 135 -26.24 -3.57 -0.52
N GLN A 136 -25.97 -4.53 0.36
CA GLN A 136 -26.21 -4.43 1.80
C GLN A 136 -25.28 -3.39 2.42
N ILE A 137 -23.99 -3.41 2.08
CA ILE A 137 -23.01 -2.40 2.53
C ILE A 137 -23.44 -1.01 2.06
N ALA A 138 -23.82 -0.86 0.79
CA ALA A 138 -24.24 0.42 0.23
C ALA A 138 -25.49 0.99 0.93
N ARG A 139 -26.44 0.13 1.31
CA ARG A 139 -27.61 0.53 2.12
C ARG A 139 -27.23 0.99 3.53
N LEU A 140 -26.20 0.40 4.14
CA LEU A 140 -25.78 0.73 5.50
C LEU A 140 -24.95 2.02 5.55
N ILE A 141 -23.93 2.15 4.71
CA ILE A 141 -22.91 3.20 4.84
C ILE A 141 -22.88 4.20 3.68
N GLY A 142 -23.83 4.08 2.75
CA GLY A 142 -23.93 4.86 1.53
C GLY A 142 -23.20 4.22 0.35
N PRO A 143 -23.46 4.70 -0.88
CA PRO A 143 -22.83 4.18 -2.09
C PRO A 143 -21.32 4.40 -2.06
N ARG A 144 -20.59 3.60 -2.85
CA ARG A 144 -19.15 3.74 -3.01
C ARG A 144 -18.81 5.13 -3.53
N ALA A 145 -17.98 5.87 -2.80
CA ALA A 145 -17.57 7.24 -3.15
C ALA A 145 -16.90 7.35 -4.55
N LEU A 146 -16.41 6.25 -5.12
CA LEU A 146 -15.76 6.24 -6.44
C LEU A 146 -16.71 6.43 -7.63
N GLU A 147 -18.04 6.42 -7.42
CA GLU A 147 -18.97 6.95 -8.43
C GLU A 147 -18.93 8.50 -8.52
N GLY A 148 -18.16 9.17 -7.65
CA GLY A 148 -18.07 10.64 -7.58
C GLY A 148 -16.68 11.26 -7.36
N GLY A 149 -15.57 10.50 -7.31
CA GLY A 149 -14.23 11.11 -7.29
C GLY A 149 -13.15 10.36 -6.53
N MET A 150 -12.48 9.45 -7.21
CA MET A 150 -11.02 9.47 -7.38
C MET A 150 -10.75 8.58 -8.59
N ALA A 151 -10.44 9.20 -9.73
CA ALA A 151 -10.16 8.45 -10.94
C ALA A 151 -8.99 7.49 -10.67
N ALA A 152 -9.09 6.25 -11.15
CA ALA A 152 -7.93 5.38 -11.28
C ALA A 152 -6.75 6.20 -11.88
N PRO A 153 -5.50 5.97 -11.43
CA PRO A 153 -4.37 6.78 -11.87
C PRO A 153 -4.37 6.85 -13.40
N LYS A 154 -4.41 8.08 -13.94
CA LYS A 154 -4.30 8.27 -15.39
C LYS A 154 -2.97 7.64 -15.80
N PRO A 155 -2.97 6.70 -16.78
CA PRO A 155 -1.73 6.09 -17.22
C PRO A 155 -0.77 7.20 -17.65
N PHE A 156 0.46 7.15 -17.15
CA PHE A 156 1.53 8.04 -17.57
C PHE A 156 1.69 7.90 -19.10
N ARG A 157 1.45 9.00 -19.83
CA ARG A 157 1.78 9.08 -21.25
C ARG A 157 3.21 9.63 -21.35
N PRO A 158 4.20 8.85 -21.80
CA PRO A 158 5.49 9.42 -22.12
C PRO A 158 5.32 10.46 -23.22
N ALA A 159 5.98 11.61 -23.08
CA ALA A 159 6.10 12.59 -24.14
C ALA A 159 7.05 12.03 -25.20
N VAL A 160 6.55 11.15 -26.07
CA VAL A 160 7.19 10.93 -27.37
C VAL A 160 6.87 12.15 -28.22
N SER A 161 7.91 12.86 -28.64
CA SER A 161 7.79 13.97 -29.58
C SER A 161 7.21 13.44 -30.88
N ASP A 162 6.18 14.09 -31.38
CA ASP A 162 5.77 14.00 -32.78
C ASP A 162 6.92 14.51 -33.65
N ALA A 163 7.86 13.64 -33.95
CA ALA A 163 8.88 13.84 -34.96
C ALA A 163 9.06 12.52 -35.70
N GLU A 164 8.85 12.60 -37.01
CA GLU A 164 9.16 11.61 -38.05
C GLU A 164 8.07 10.59 -38.40
N GLU A 165 7.11 11.05 -39.19
CA GLU A 165 6.57 10.23 -40.28
C GLU A 165 6.33 11.12 -41.53
N GLN A 166 7.43 11.52 -42.17
CA GLN A 166 7.47 11.95 -43.58
C GLN A 166 8.83 11.60 -44.17
N ILE A 167 8.99 10.37 -44.67
CA ILE A 167 9.77 10.03 -45.87
C ILE A 167 9.03 8.91 -46.60
#